data_AF-A0A9P7GF14-F1
#
_entry.id   AF-A0A9P7GF14-F1
#
_cell.length_a   1.000
_cell.length_b   1.000
_cell.length_c   1.000
_cell.angle_alpha   90.00
_cell.angle_beta   90.00
_cell.angle_gamma   90.00
#
_symmetry.space_group_name_H-M   'P 1'
#
loop_
_entity.id
_entity.type
_entity.pdbx_description
1 polymer ?
#
loop_
_entity_poly.entity_id
_entity_poly.type
_entity_poly.pdbx_seq_one_letter_code
_entity_poly.pdbx_strand_id
1 'polypeptide(L)'
;MEGTEPMNWFSEFATNASARGVGVVLYSGNNDGLIAHRGTEIAIQNTTFGGIQGFTVKPSTPWYNDARKFAGIIRQERNWTYVLFDGAGHLVPGDRPESAFTFLREFVLGNNQTGLVTRDKKGKVVVIGGTNETLAQDILPGSDEIYYGPGAKISTYVFPAATRAAWKSFIRTETAVPSPNVRP
;
A
#
# COMPACT_ATOMS: atom_id res chain seq x y z
N MET A 1 17.61 30.91 1.16
CA MET A 1 16.57 30.16 1.89
C MET A 1 16.66 28.74 1.40
N GLU A 2 17.19 27.86 2.22
CA GLU A 2 17.20 26.42 1.94
C GLU A 2 15.75 25.96 2.08
N GLY A 3 15.06 25.79 0.96
CA GLY A 3 13.72 25.23 0.97
C GLY A 3 13.84 23.81 1.50
N THR A 4 13.19 23.50 2.62
CA THR A 4 13.07 22.13 3.08
C THR A 4 12.50 21.29 1.94
N GLU A 5 13.25 20.27 1.52
CA GLU A 5 12.73 19.34 0.51
C GLU A 5 11.40 18.77 1.02
N PRO A 6 10.39 18.62 0.14
CA PRO A 6 9.15 17.93 0.51
C PRO A 6 9.50 16.60 1.18
N MET A 7 8.87 16.31 2.33
CA MET A 7 9.06 15.13 3.19
C MET A 7 10.13 15.19 4.30
N ASN A 8 11.01 16.21 4.38
CA ASN A 8 12.01 16.28 5.45
C ASN A 8 11.42 16.36 6.89
N TRP A 9 10.14 16.72 7.01
CA TRP A 9 9.43 16.80 8.28
C TRP A 9 8.81 15.45 8.72
N PHE A 10 8.65 14.49 7.82
CA PHE A 10 7.76 13.35 8.07
C PHE A 10 8.33 12.39 9.12
N SER A 11 9.65 12.20 9.17
CA SER A 11 10.32 11.43 10.22
C SER A 11 10.20 12.09 11.60
N GLU A 12 10.27 13.42 11.69
CA GLU A 12 10.08 14.15 12.95
C GLU A 12 8.64 13.97 13.46
N PHE A 13 7.66 14.19 12.58
CA PHE A 13 6.26 13.93 12.86
C PHE A 13 6.03 12.49 13.33
N ALA A 14 6.54 11.51 12.57
CA ALA A 14 6.36 10.10 12.84
C ALA A 14 6.98 9.66 14.18
N THR A 15 8.16 10.21 14.51
CA THR A 15 8.84 9.98 15.78
C THR A 15 8.01 10.52 16.94
N ASN A 16 7.52 11.75 16.83
CA ASN A 16 6.68 12.37 17.87
C ASN A 16 5.33 11.66 18.04
N ALA A 17 4.68 11.27 16.93
CA ALA A 17 3.46 10.47 16.94
C ALA A 17 3.68 9.13 17.66
N SER A 18 4.77 8.44 17.33
CA SER A 18 5.16 7.17 17.96
C SER A 18 5.39 7.33 19.47
N ALA A 19 6.10 8.38 19.89
CA ALA A 19 6.37 8.66 21.32
C ALA A 19 5.09 8.96 22.13
N ARG A 20 4.02 9.41 21.47
CA ARG A 20 2.72 9.72 22.07
C ARG A 20 1.68 8.61 21.88
N GLY A 21 2.07 7.48 21.30
CA GLY A 21 1.14 6.38 21.02
C GLY A 21 0.08 6.72 19.97
N VAL A 22 0.30 7.73 19.13
CA VAL A 22 -0.62 8.12 18.06
C VAL A 22 -0.46 7.14 16.89
N GLY A 23 -1.56 6.50 16.50
CA GLY A 23 -1.61 5.64 15.33
C GLY A 23 -1.62 6.44 14.02
N VAL A 24 -0.94 5.93 13.00
CA VAL A 24 -0.91 6.53 11.65
C VAL A 24 -1.47 5.51 10.66
N VAL A 25 -2.44 5.95 9.87
CA VAL A 25 -3.04 5.12 8.82
C VAL A 25 -2.84 5.80 7.47
N LEU A 26 -2.22 5.09 6.55
CA LEU A 26 -2.00 5.51 5.18
C LEU A 26 -2.65 4.47 4.26
N TYR A 27 -3.44 4.91 3.29
CA TYR A 27 -4.04 3.99 2.34
C TYR A 27 -4.07 4.57 0.94
N SER A 28 -4.00 3.68 -0.04
CA SER A 28 -3.99 4.02 -1.47
C SER A 28 -4.84 3.03 -2.24
N GLY A 29 -5.43 3.47 -3.36
CA GLY A 29 -6.02 2.58 -4.36
C GLY A 29 -5.01 2.17 -5.43
N ASN A 30 -4.99 0.91 -5.85
CA ASN A 30 -4.07 0.43 -6.90
C ASN A 30 -4.39 0.95 -8.30
N ASN A 31 -5.60 1.45 -8.56
CA ASN A 31 -6.00 2.10 -9.81
C ASN A 31 -5.75 3.62 -9.80
N ASP A 32 -5.20 4.20 -8.72
CA ASP A 32 -4.97 5.65 -8.67
C ASP A 32 -3.76 6.05 -9.52
N GLY A 33 -4.03 6.66 -10.68
CA GLY A 33 -3.00 7.25 -11.53
C GLY A 33 -2.64 8.71 -11.18
N LEU A 34 -3.41 9.38 -10.31
CA LEU A 34 -3.19 10.76 -9.89
C LEU A 34 -2.16 10.81 -8.75
N ILE A 35 -2.37 9.99 -7.71
CA ILE A 35 -1.45 9.83 -6.58
C ILE A 35 -1.17 8.34 -6.40
N ALA A 36 -0.31 7.81 -7.30
CA ALA A 36 0.00 6.39 -7.32
C ALA A 36 0.53 5.89 -5.98
N HIS A 37 0.06 4.70 -5.58
CA HIS A 37 0.39 4.08 -4.30
C HIS A 37 1.91 3.95 -4.04
N ARG A 38 2.71 3.83 -5.11
CA ARG A 38 4.17 3.74 -5.02
C ARG A 38 4.79 4.97 -4.36
N GLY A 39 4.22 6.16 -4.56
CA GLY A 39 4.67 7.37 -3.88
C GLY A 39 4.49 7.28 -2.37
N THR A 40 3.33 6.79 -1.91
CA THR A 40 3.04 6.51 -0.50
C THR A 40 4.02 5.49 0.07
N GLU A 41 4.30 4.40 -0.64
CA GLU A 41 5.22 3.35 -0.20
C GLU A 41 6.66 3.86 -0.05
N ILE A 42 7.15 4.66 -1.01
CA ILE A 42 8.48 5.27 -0.93
C ILE A 42 8.55 6.24 0.25
N ALA A 43 7.51 7.08 0.43
CA ALA A 43 7.43 7.99 1.56
C ALA A 43 7.49 7.24 2.89
N ILE A 44 6.74 6.14 3.04
CA ILE A 44 6.79 5.29 4.24
C ILE A 44 8.19 4.69 4.43
N GLN A 45 8.77 4.09 3.37
CA GLN A 45 10.04 3.39 3.47
C GLN A 45 11.21 4.33 3.79
N ASN A 46 11.10 5.61 3.43
CA ASN A 46 12.09 6.65 3.78
C ASN A 46 11.86 7.26 5.17
N THR A 47 10.76 6.94 5.86
CA THR A 47 10.38 7.55 7.15
C THR A 47 10.78 6.69 8.33
N THR A 48 11.32 7.31 9.38
CA THR A 48 11.60 6.63 10.66
C THR A 48 10.41 6.75 11.61
N PHE A 49 9.82 5.61 11.97
CA PHE A 49 8.70 5.53 12.93
C PHE A 49 8.95 4.39 13.92
N GLY A 50 8.64 4.62 15.20
CA GLY A 50 8.96 3.68 16.28
C GLY A 50 10.44 3.30 16.36
N GLY A 51 11.34 4.22 16.01
CA GLY A 51 12.80 4.06 16.10
C GLY A 51 13.45 3.27 14.96
N ILE A 52 12.70 2.81 13.96
CA ILE A 52 13.21 2.05 12.80
C ILE A 52 12.68 2.69 11.51
N GLN A 53 13.54 2.78 10.50
CA GLN A 53 13.16 3.30 9.19
C GLN A 53 12.31 2.29 8.40
N GLY A 54 11.16 2.74 7.91
CA GLY A 54 10.27 1.96 7.04
C GLY A 54 9.67 0.72 7.69
N PHE A 55 8.88 -0.03 6.94
CA PHE A 55 8.45 -1.36 7.39
C PHE A 55 9.63 -2.34 7.38
N THR A 56 9.72 -3.21 8.38
CA THR A 56 10.77 -4.24 8.44
C THR A 56 10.42 -5.47 7.61
N VAL A 57 9.14 -5.63 7.27
CA VAL A 57 8.64 -6.71 6.43
C VAL A 57 7.81 -6.11 5.29
N LYS A 58 8.20 -6.40 4.04
CA LYS A 58 7.49 -5.94 2.84
C LYS A 58 5.98 -6.21 2.98
N PRO A 59 5.10 -5.21 2.77
CA PRO A 59 3.66 -5.42 2.76
C PRO A 59 3.26 -6.47 1.72
N SER A 60 2.58 -7.54 2.16
CA SER A 60 2.15 -8.64 1.29
C SER A 60 1.03 -9.48 1.91
N THR A 61 0.47 -9.05 3.05
CA THR A 61 -0.59 -9.77 3.74
C THR A 61 -1.92 -9.47 3.06
N PRO A 62 -2.63 -10.47 2.49
CA PRO A 62 -3.95 -10.24 1.93
C PRO A 62 -4.96 -9.96 3.04
N TRP A 63 -5.90 -9.04 2.78
CA TRP A 63 -7.08 -8.87 3.63
C TRP A 63 -8.36 -8.92 2.78
N TYR A 64 -9.47 -9.17 3.46
CA TYR A 64 -10.75 -9.47 2.82
C TYR A 64 -11.85 -8.64 3.46
N ASN A 65 -12.82 -8.24 2.65
CA ASN A 65 -14.00 -7.53 3.13
C ASN A 65 -15.04 -8.50 3.76
N ASP A 66 -16.16 -7.96 4.24
CA ASP A 66 -17.22 -8.75 4.89
C ASP A 66 -17.79 -9.86 3.99
N ALA A 67 -17.77 -9.65 2.66
CA ALA A 67 -18.17 -10.63 1.66
C ALA A 67 -17.08 -11.68 1.35
N ARG A 68 -15.97 -11.67 2.08
CA ARG A 68 -14.76 -12.51 1.87
C ARG A 68 -14.12 -12.32 0.50
N LYS A 69 -14.33 -11.16 -0.14
CA LYS A 69 -13.63 -10.80 -1.37
C LYS A 69 -12.28 -10.19 -1.03
N PHE A 70 -11.25 -10.52 -1.83
CA PHE A 70 -9.94 -9.89 -1.71
C PHE A 70 -10.11 -8.37 -1.82
N ALA A 71 -9.67 -7.66 -0.79
CA ALA A 71 -9.83 -6.22 -0.69
C ALA A 71 -8.49 -5.48 -0.83
N GLY A 72 -7.38 -6.22 -0.79
CA GLY A 72 -6.05 -5.71 -1.07
C GLY A 72 -4.99 -6.25 -0.12
N ILE A 73 -3.94 -5.44 0.07
CA ILE A 73 -2.77 -5.75 0.90
C ILE A 73 -2.78 -4.86 2.14
N ILE A 74 -2.44 -5.42 3.30
CA ILE A 74 -2.30 -4.68 4.55
C ILE A 74 -0.97 -4.99 5.24
N ARG A 75 -0.41 -3.99 5.93
CA ARG A 75 0.74 -4.14 6.83
C ARG A 75 0.52 -3.25 8.05
N GLN A 76 0.75 -3.79 9.24
CA GLN A 76 0.77 -3.02 10.47
C GLN A 76 2.11 -3.25 11.18
N GLU A 77 2.71 -2.17 11.69
CA GLU A 77 3.97 -2.25 12.44
C GLU A 77 4.15 -0.96 13.25
N ARG A 78 4.48 -1.08 14.55
CA ARG A 78 4.78 0.09 15.42
C ARG A 78 3.72 1.20 15.35
N ASN A 79 2.44 0.83 15.45
CA ASN A 79 1.27 1.71 15.36
C ASN A 79 1.05 2.40 14.00
N TRP A 80 1.73 1.94 12.95
CA TRP A 80 1.48 2.37 11.59
C TRP A 80 0.76 1.28 10.83
N THR A 81 -0.26 1.66 10.07
CA THR A 81 -1.03 0.78 9.19
C THR A 81 -0.97 1.32 7.76
N TYR A 82 -0.50 0.49 6.83
CA TYR A 82 -0.58 0.74 5.40
C TYR A 82 -1.58 -0.22 4.76
N VAL A 83 -2.48 0.31 3.93
CA VAL A 83 -3.43 -0.47 3.14
C VAL A 83 -3.38 -0.09 1.68
N LEU A 84 -3.12 -1.06 0.82
CA LEU A 84 -3.29 -0.93 -0.63
C LEU A 84 -4.58 -1.63 -1.03
N PHE A 85 -5.58 -0.86 -1.47
CA PHE A 85 -6.87 -1.37 -1.90
C PHE A 85 -6.80 -1.94 -3.32
N ASP A 86 -7.40 -3.10 -3.50
CA ASP A 86 -7.59 -3.69 -4.82
C ASP A 86 -8.79 -3.07 -5.55
N GLY A 87 -8.57 -2.75 -6.83
CA GLY A 87 -9.56 -2.25 -7.76
C GLY A 87 -10.14 -0.88 -7.41
N ALA A 88 -9.43 -0.07 -6.62
CA ALA A 88 -9.87 1.27 -6.21
C ALA A 88 -8.95 2.35 -6.79
N GLY A 89 -9.51 3.47 -7.23
CA GLY A 89 -8.76 4.66 -7.64
C GLY A 89 -8.54 5.64 -6.49
N HIS A 90 -8.50 6.93 -6.82
CA HIS A 90 -8.23 8.00 -5.86
C HIS A 90 -9.28 8.09 -4.73
N LEU A 91 -10.55 7.85 -5.06
CA LEU A 91 -11.66 7.93 -4.13
C LEU A 91 -12.07 6.52 -3.68
N VAL A 92 -11.23 5.89 -2.84
CA VAL A 92 -11.43 4.50 -2.39
C VAL A 92 -12.85 4.19 -1.89
N PRO A 93 -13.50 5.01 -1.03
CA PRO A 93 -14.88 4.73 -0.61
C PRO A 93 -15.91 4.87 -1.74
N GLY A 94 -15.61 5.65 -2.78
CA GLY A 94 -16.45 5.75 -3.97
C GLY A 94 -16.36 4.51 -4.86
N ASP A 95 -15.14 4.00 -5.07
CA ASP A 95 -14.91 2.85 -5.96
C ASP A 95 -15.20 1.50 -5.29
N ARG A 96 -14.87 1.37 -4.00
CA ARG A 96 -14.98 0.13 -3.21
C ARG A 96 -15.65 0.38 -1.87
N PRO A 97 -16.94 0.79 -1.83
CA PRO A 97 -17.63 1.17 -0.59
C PRO A 97 -17.68 0.05 0.45
N GLU A 98 -17.94 -1.20 0.04
CA GLU A 98 -17.96 -2.36 0.94
C GLU A 98 -16.60 -2.56 1.62
N SER A 99 -15.51 -2.58 0.84
CA SER A 99 -14.16 -2.76 1.37
C SER A 99 -13.73 -1.56 2.22
N ALA A 100 -14.06 -0.33 1.83
CA ALA A 100 -13.76 0.88 2.59
C ALA A 100 -14.48 0.89 3.95
N PHE A 101 -15.73 0.43 3.99
CA PHE A 101 -16.49 0.32 5.24
C PHE A 101 -15.90 -0.74 6.17
N THR A 102 -15.61 -1.95 5.65
CA THR A 102 -14.90 -2.98 6.43
C THR A 102 -13.58 -2.42 6.96
N PHE A 103 -12.80 -1.73 6.12
CA PHE A 103 -11.52 -1.15 6.51
C PHE A 103 -11.65 -0.16 7.68
N LEU A 104 -12.54 0.82 7.55
CA LEU A 104 -12.79 1.83 8.58
C LEU A 104 -13.19 1.18 9.90
N ARG A 105 -14.14 0.23 9.85
CA ARG A 105 -14.66 -0.45 11.04
C ARG A 105 -13.59 -1.31 11.71
N GLU A 106 -12.84 -2.09 10.95
CA GLU A 106 -11.97 -3.14 11.48
C GLU A 106 -10.58 -2.63 11.87
N PHE A 107 -9.97 -1.77 11.05
CA PHE A 107 -8.55 -1.40 11.16
C PHE A 107 -8.32 0.03 11.65
N VAL A 108 -9.28 0.94 11.48
CA VAL A 108 -9.17 2.33 11.95
C VAL A 108 -9.85 2.50 13.29
N LEU A 109 -11.10 2.06 13.40
CA LEU A 109 -11.89 2.16 14.64
C LEU A 109 -11.81 0.90 15.50
N GLY A 110 -11.54 -0.24 14.86
CA GLY A 110 -11.45 -1.56 15.49
C GLY A 110 -10.03 -1.92 15.91
N ASN A 111 -9.83 -3.20 16.22
CA ASN A 111 -8.55 -3.75 16.68
C ASN A 111 -8.08 -4.93 15.82
N ASN A 112 -8.54 -5.03 14.57
CA ASN A 112 -8.17 -6.13 13.69
C ASN A 112 -6.66 -6.08 13.40
N GLN A 113 -5.95 -7.14 13.79
CA GLN A 113 -4.49 -7.19 13.74
C GLN A 113 -3.94 -7.81 12.44
N THR A 114 -4.78 -8.04 11.43
CA THR A 114 -4.33 -8.62 10.14
C THR A 114 -3.24 -7.73 9.53
N GLY A 115 -2.09 -8.32 9.18
CA GLY A 115 -0.92 -7.61 8.69
C GLY A 115 0.06 -7.14 9.77
N LEU A 116 -0.24 -7.33 11.06
CA LEU A 116 0.65 -6.92 12.15
C LEU A 116 1.92 -7.76 12.22
N VAL A 117 3.07 -7.08 12.19
CA VAL A 117 4.38 -7.65 12.50
C VAL A 117 4.53 -7.77 14.02
N THR A 118 4.74 -8.99 14.49
CA THR A 118 4.93 -9.33 15.91
C THR A 118 6.05 -10.36 16.07
N ARG A 119 6.27 -10.83 17.30
CA ARG A 119 7.21 -11.91 17.61
C ARG A 119 6.50 -13.05 18.31
N ASP A 120 6.85 -14.28 17.96
CA ASP A 120 6.39 -15.46 18.69
C ASP A 120 7.13 -15.62 20.04
N LYS A 121 6.76 -16.65 20.81
CA LYS A 121 7.38 -16.97 22.10
C LYS A 121 8.90 -17.23 22.03
N LYS A 122 9.43 -17.49 20.84
CA LYS A 122 10.86 -17.75 20.57
C LYS A 122 11.56 -16.51 19.98
N GLY A 123 10.87 -15.36 19.89
CA GLY A 123 11.41 -14.12 19.35
C GLY A 123 11.43 -14.06 17.82
N LYS A 124 10.92 -15.07 17.11
CA LYS A 124 10.86 -15.09 15.65
C LYS A 124 9.82 -14.09 15.16
N VAL A 125 10.16 -13.31 14.13
CA VAL A 125 9.22 -12.39 13.47
C VAL A 125 8.09 -13.18 12.82
N VAL A 126 6.85 -12.79 13.12
CA VAL A 126 5.62 -13.38 12.58
C VAL A 126 4.70 -12.26 12.11
N VAL A 127 3.98 -12.51 11.02
CA VAL A 127 2.96 -11.61 10.49
C VAL A 127 1.59 -12.24 10.70
N ILE A 128 0.69 -11.56 11.41
CA ILE A 128 -0.69 -12.02 11.61
C ILE A 128 -1.42 -12.00 10.25
N GLY A 129 -2.07 -13.10 9.88
CA GLY A 129 -2.65 -13.29 8.55
C GLY A 129 -1.66 -13.75 7.48
N GLY A 130 -0.37 -13.89 7.83
CA GLY A 130 0.67 -14.42 6.94
C GLY A 130 1.18 -13.43 5.89
N THR A 131 2.01 -13.93 4.98
CA THR A 131 2.57 -13.19 3.84
C THR A 131 2.28 -13.97 2.56
N ASN A 132 2.03 -13.27 1.46
CA ASN A 132 1.83 -13.90 0.16
C ASN A 132 2.92 -13.42 -0.83
N GLU A 133 3.73 -14.36 -1.32
CA GLU A 133 4.84 -14.06 -2.25
C GLU A 133 4.38 -13.47 -3.58
N THR A 134 3.18 -13.84 -4.06
CA THR A 134 2.64 -13.27 -5.30
C THR A 134 2.18 -11.82 -5.13
N LEU A 135 1.94 -11.40 -3.87
CA LEU A 135 1.60 -10.02 -3.50
C LEU A 135 2.82 -9.23 -3.01
N ALA A 136 3.96 -9.88 -2.79
CA ALA A 136 5.22 -9.25 -2.38
C ALA A 136 5.98 -8.60 -3.55
N GLN A 137 5.30 -8.31 -4.65
CA GLN A 137 5.84 -7.64 -5.83
C GLN A 137 5.93 -6.12 -5.59
N ASP A 138 6.54 -5.39 -6.52
CA ASP A 138 6.68 -3.93 -6.40
C ASP A 138 5.40 -3.17 -6.73
N ILE A 139 4.49 -3.79 -7.47
CA ILE A 139 3.19 -3.22 -7.84
C ILE A 139 2.09 -4.26 -7.66
N LEU A 140 0.93 -3.81 -7.18
CA LEU A 140 -0.32 -4.52 -7.37
C LEU A 140 -0.94 -3.94 -8.65
N PRO A 141 -0.99 -4.67 -9.78
CA PRO A 141 -1.46 -4.11 -11.03
C PRO A 141 -2.89 -3.59 -10.93
N GLY A 142 -3.12 -2.39 -11.45
CA GLY A 142 -4.46 -1.85 -11.62
C GLY A 142 -5.21 -2.45 -12.81
N SER A 143 -6.41 -1.93 -13.04
CA SER A 143 -7.28 -2.31 -14.17
C SER A 143 -6.76 -1.78 -15.51
N ASP A 144 -7.22 -2.36 -16.63
CA ASP A 144 -6.76 -1.97 -17.97
C ASP A 144 -7.37 -0.62 -18.43
N GLU A 145 -8.45 -0.18 -17.78
CA GLU A 145 -9.18 1.06 -18.05
C GLU A 145 -8.48 2.29 -17.47
N ILE A 146 -8.38 3.36 -18.26
CA ILE A 146 -7.96 4.68 -17.81
C ILE A 146 -9.18 5.59 -17.74
N TYR A 147 -9.48 6.07 -16.53
CA TYR A 147 -10.48 7.10 -16.31
C TYR A 147 -9.81 8.48 -16.32
N TYR A 148 -10.33 9.40 -17.11
CA TYR A 148 -9.78 10.77 -17.20
C TYR A 148 -10.88 11.80 -17.44
N GLY A 149 -10.62 13.02 -17.02
CA GLY A 149 -11.57 14.13 -17.08
C GLY A 149 -12.05 14.57 -15.69
N PRO A 150 -12.68 15.75 -15.61
CA PRO A 150 -13.06 16.35 -14.33
C PRO A 150 -14.39 15.78 -13.81
N GLY A 151 -14.40 15.33 -12.55
CA GLY A 151 -15.61 15.09 -11.75
C GLY A 151 -16.70 14.29 -12.48
N ALA A 152 -17.84 14.92 -12.79
CA ALA A 152 -18.98 14.26 -13.45
C ALA A 152 -18.79 13.98 -14.96
N LYS A 153 -17.68 14.40 -15.57
CA LYS A 153 -17.36 14.19 -17.00
C LYS A 153 -16.19 13.22 -17.16
N ILE A 154 -16.33 12.03 -16.58
CA ILE A 154 -15.33 10.97 -16.70
C ILE A 154 -15.47 10.33 -18.08
N SER A 155 -14.36 10.30 -18.81
CA SER A 155 -14.18 9.46 -20.00
C SER A 155 -13.39 8.22 -19.61
N THR A 156 -13.63 7.12 -20.31
CA THR A 156 -12.87 5.88 -20.16
C THR A 156 -12.15 5.58 -21.46
N TYR A 157 -10.86 5.29 -21.37
CA TYR A 157 -10.08 4.80 -22.50
C TYR A 157 -9.44 3.46 -22.16
N VAL A 158 -9.42 2.58 -23.14
CA VAL A 158 -8.81 1.25 -23.04
C VAL A 158 -7.91 1.06 -24.24
N PHE A 159 -6.62 0.80 -23.99
CA PHE A 159 -5.68 0.52 -25.08
C PHE A 159 -6.09 -0.77 -25.83
N PRO A 160 -5.83 -0.85 -27.15
CA PRO A 160 -6.09 -2.06 -27.92
C PRO A 160 -5.49 -3.31 -27.28
N ALA A 161 -6.18 -4.45 -27.42
CA ALA A 161 -5.77 -5.71 -26.80
C ALA A 161 -4.33 -6.11 -27.15
N ALA A 162 -3.91 -5.91 -28.41
CA ALA A 162 -2.55 -6.18 -28.86
C ALA A 162 -1.49 -5.33 -28.12
N THR A 163 -1.77 -4.03 -27.92
CA THR A 163 -0.89 -3.13 -27.17
C THR A 163 -0.74 -3.58 -25.72
N ARG A 164 -1.86 -3.93 -25.06
CA ARG A 164 -1.82 -4.42 -23.67
C ARG A 164 -1.07 -5.75 -23.55
N ALA A 165 -1.26 -6.66 -24.51
CA ALA A 165 -0.54 -7.93 -24.55
C ALA A 165 0.97 -7.73 -24.73
N ALA A 166 1.38 -6.85 -25.65
CA ALA A 166 2.78 -6.49 -25.86
C ALA A 166 3.41 -5.88 -24.59
N TRP A 167 2.70 -4.95 -23.93
CA TRP A 167 3.13 -4.35 -22.67
C TRP A 167 3.30 -5.38 -21.54
N LYS A 168 2.31 -6.26 -21.35
CA LYS A 168 2.38 -7.34 -20.34
C LYS A 168 3.56 -8.27 -20.60
N SER A 169 3.88 -8.57 -21.87
CA SER A 169 5.05 -9.36 -22.22
C SER A 169 6.37 -8.63 -21.93
N PHE A 170 6.43 -7.33 -22.26
CA PHE A 170 7.61 -6.49 -22.00
C PHE A 170 7.91 -6.39 -20.50
N ILE A 171 6.94 -5.97 -19.69
CA ILE A 171 7.13 -5.81 -18.24
C ILE A 171 7.55 -7.11 -17.56
N ARG A 172 6.96 -8.24 -17.94
CA ARG A 172 7.36 -9.55 -17.39
C ARG A 172 8.85 -9.84 -17.63
N THR A 173 9.40 -9.44 -18.78
CA THR A 173 10.82 -9.59 -19.09
C THR A 173 11.68 -8.64 -18.26
N GLU A 174 11.30 -7.37 -18.18
CA GLU A 174 12.06 -6.35 -17.43
C GLU A 174 12.08 -6.64 -15.92
N THR A 175 10.99 -7.16 -15.35
CA THR A 175 10.89 -7.48 -13.92
C THR A 175 11.45 -8.86 -13.55
N ALA A 176 11.88 -9.66 -14.53
CA ALA A 176 12.51 -10.96 -14.25
C ALA A 176 13.98 -10.83 -13.82
N VAL A 177 14.60 -9.66 -14.00
CA VAL A 177 15.97 -9.39 -13.56
C VAL A 177 15.95 -9.00 -12.08
N PRO A 178 16.71 -9.68 -11.19
CA PRO A 178 16.77 -9.30 -9.78
C PRO A 178 17.24 -7.85 -9.65
N SER A 179 16.60 -7.07 -8.76
CA SER A 179 17.13 -5.77 -8.35
C SER A 179 18.60 -5.93 -7.93
N PRO A 180 19.51 -5.02 -8.33
CA PRO A 180 20.88 -5.08 -7.86
C PRO A 180 20.86 -5.11 -6.34
N ASN A 181 21.61 -6.04 -5.74
CA ASN A 181 21.78 -6.11 -4.28
C ASN A 181 22.16 -4.72 -3.76
N VAL A 182 21.23 -4.04 -3.09
CA VAL A 182 21.54 -2.87 -2.27
C VAL A 182 22.33 -3.44 -1.09
N ARG A 183 23.65 -3.26 -1.15
CA ARG A 183 24.57 -3.66 -0.08
C ARG A 183 24.26 -2.84 1.19
N PRO A 184 24.48 -3.43 2.38
CA PRO A 184 24.07 -2.87 3.66
C PRO A 184 24.64 -1.48 3.95
#